data_AF-A0A961P9V0-F1
#
_entry.id   AF-A0A961P9V0-F1
#
_cell.length_a   1.000
_cell.length_b   1.000
_cell.length_c   1.000
_cell.angle_alpha   90.00
_cell.angle_beta   90.00
_cell.angle_gamma   90.00
#
_symmetry.space_group_name_H-M   'P 1'
#
loop_
_entity.id
_entity.type
_entity.pdbx_description
1 polymer ?
#
loop_
_entity_poly.entity_id
_entity_poly.type
_entity_poly.pdbx_seq_one_letter_code
_entity_poly.pdbx_strand_id
1 'polypeptide(L)'
;GMRARFTFSLLLSLEFDIYLIDEGMPQTTDAEFNRKAGDVLRERLESATVVIVSHQARTLEKFARSAAVLKDGRLHLFDTLEEAKQLYDYETQG
;
A
#
# COMPACT_ATOMS: atom_id res chain seq x y z
N GLY A 1 -8.45 9.72 -16.03
CA GLY A 1 -8.20 9.65 -17.50
C GLY A 1 -8.23 8.21 -18.00
N MET A 2 -8.54 7.99 -19.29
CA MET A 2 -8.71 6.65 -19.89
C MET A 2 -7.50 5.72 -19.72
N ARG A 3 -6.27 6.25 -19.89
CA ARG A 3 -5.03 5.47 -19.75
C ARG A 3 -4.88 4.87 -18.35
N ALA A 4 -5.14 5.66 -17.31
CA ALA A 4 -5.07 5.19 -15.92
C ALA A 4 -6.09 4.07 -15.65
N ARG A 5 -7.32 4.20 -16.16
CA ARG A 5 -8.34 3.15 -16.04
C ARG A 5 -7.90 1.87 -16.76
N PHE A 6 -7.37 1.97 -17.97
CA PHE A 6 -6.90 0.81 -18.72
C PHE A 6 -5.74 0.09 -18.02
N THR A 7 -4.71 0.81 -17.58
CA THR A 7 -3.59 0.23 -16.82
C THR A 7 -4.07 -0.44 -15.54
N PHE A 8 -5.00 0.19 -14.81
CA PHE A 8 -5.55 -0.39 -13.60
C PHE A 8 -6.36 -1.65 -13.90
N SER A 9 -7.19 -1.64 -14.95
CA SER A 9 -7.94 -2.84 -15.38
C SER A 9 -7.00 -4.00 -15.76
N LEU A 10 -5.86 -3.74 -16.40
CA LEU A 10 -4.86 -4.79 -16.67
C LEU A 10 -4.27 -5.35 -15.37
N LEU A 11 -3.92 -4.49 -14.40
CA LEU A 11 -3.43 -4.93 -13.10
C LEU A 11 -4.43 -5.80 -12.35
N LEU A 12 -5.73 -5.49 -12.44
CA LEU A 12 -6.80 -6.29 -11.83
C LEU A 12 -7.09 -7.61 -12.56
N SER A 13 -6.79 -7.67 -13.86
CA SER A 13 -7.02 -8.87 -14.68
C SER A 13 -5.97 -9.97 -14.44
N LEU A 14 -4.85 -9.62 -13.80
CA LEU A 14 -3.76 -10.53 -13.50
C LEU A 14 -3.74 -10.87 -12.01
N GLU A 15 -3.50 -12.15 -11.72
CA GLU A 15 -3.31 -12.65 -10.36
C GLU A 15 -1.81 -12.77 -10.11
N PHE A 16 -1.27 -11.88 -9.29
CA PHE A 16 0.14 -11.89 -8.93
C PHE A 16 0.33 -12.52 -7.55
N ASP A 17 1.41 -13.26 -7.38
CA ASP A 17 1.81 -13.78 -6.05
C ASP A 17 2.24 -12.65 -5.11
N ILE A 18 2.82 -11.58 -5.68
CA ILE A 18 3.36 -10.43 -4.95
C ILE A 18 2.94 -9.12 -5.61
N TYR A 19 2.38 -8.21 -4.81
CA TYR A 19 2.07 -6.83 -5.20
C TYR A 19 3.04 -5.86 -4.50
N LEU A 20 3.72 -5.03 -5.28
CA LEU A 20 4.54 -3.91 -4.79
C LEU A 20 3.77 -2.61 -5.06
N ILE A 21 3.47 -1.86 -4.00
CA ILE A 21 2.69 -0.63 -4.07
C ILE A 21 3.51 0.50 -3.46
N ASP A 22 3.74 1.56 -4.23
CA ASP A 22 4.53 2.72 -3.82
C ASP A 22 3.66 3.98 -3.80
N GLU A 23 3.86 4.84 -2.79
CA GLU A 23 3.21 6.17 -2.57
C GLU A 23 1.67 6.18 -2.49
N GLY A 24 0.98 5.09 -2.82
CA GLY A 24 -0.46 4.93 -2.68
C GLY A 24 -1.09 4.00 -3.72
N MET A 25 -2.37 3.70 -3.52
CA MET A 25 -3.14 2.89 -4.47
C MET A 25 -3.42 3.68 -5.76
N PRO A 26 -3.44 3.04 -6.94
CA PRO A 26 -3.83 3.72 -8.17
C PRO A 26 -5.21 4.34 -8.02
N GLN A 27 -5.31 5.66 -8.21
CA GLN A 27 -6.59 6.38 -8.19
C GLN A 27 -6.82 7.08 -9.52
N THR A 28 -8.08 7.09 -9.94
CA THR A 28 -8.54 7.84 -11.12
C THR A 28 -9.49 8.96 -10.68
N THR A 29 -9.85 9.85 -11.60
CA THR A 29 -10.84 10.92 -11.32
C THR A 29 -12.28 10.42 -11.29
N ASP A 30 -12.52 9.14 -11.63
CA ASP A 30 -13.84 8.52 -11.71
C ASP A 30 -14.11 7.73 -10.42
N ALA A 31 -14.97 8.29 -9.57
CA ALA A 31 -15.26 7.73 -8.26
C ALA A 31 -15.96 6.36 -8.33
N GLU A 32 -16.82 6.14 -9.33
CA GLU A 32 -17.52 4.85 -9.48
C GLU A 32 -16.53 3.76 -9.91
N PHE A 33 -15.64 4.09 -10.85
CA PHE A 33 -14.55 3.19 -11.25
C PHE A 33 -13.64 2.88 -10.07
N ASN A 34 -13.21 3.88 -9.29
CA ASN A 34 -12.34 3.67 -8.14
C ASN A 34 -12.99 2.76 -7.08
N ARG A 35 -14.31 2.88 -6.86
CA ARG A 35 -15.03 2.01 -5.92
C ARG A 35 -14.98 0.56 -6.38
N LYS A 36 -15.40 0.29 -7.62
CA LYS A 36 -15.42 -1.07 -8.20
C LYS A 36 -14.01 -1.68 -8.28
N ALA A 37 -13.05 -0.92 -8.79
CA ALA A 37 -11.65 -1.35 -8.91
C ALA A 37 -11.02 -1.60 -7.52
N GLY A 38 -11.36 -0.77 -6.53
CA GLY A 38 -10.88 -0.91 -5.16
C GLY A 38 -11.40 -2.17 -4.46
N ASP A 39 -12.66 -2.55 -4.70
CA ASP A 39 -13.24 -3.78 -4.15
C ASP A 39 -12.56 -5.02 -4.74
N VAL A 40 -12.35 -5.06 -6.06
CA VAL A 40 -11.62 -6.17 -6.73
C VAL A 40 -10.17 -6.23 -6.24
N LEU A 41 -9.50 -5.08 -6.14
CA LEU A 41 -8.12 -5.04 -5.66
C LEU A 41 -8.01 -5.56 -4.23
N ARG A 42 -8.95 -5.20 -3.34
CA ARG A 42 -8.97 -5.69 -1.96
C ARG A 42 -9.01 -7.21 -1.92
N GLU A 43 -9.91 -7.83 -2.69
CA GLU A 43 -10.02 -9.29 -2.78
C GLU A 43 -8.71 -9.94 -3.25
N ARG A 44 -8.01 -9.33 -4.22
CA ARG A 44 -6.68 -9.82 -4.64
C ARG A 44 -5.65 -9.74 -3.52
N LEU A 45 -5.60 -8.60 -2.83
CA LEU A 45 -4.63 -8.37 -1.76
C LEU A 45 -4.84 -9.25 -0.51
N GLU A 46 -6.04 -9.83 -0.32
CA GLU A 46 -6.31 -10.75 0.80
C GLU A 46 -5.57 -12.09 0.66
N SER A 47 -5.28 -12.52 -0.57
CA SER A 47 -4.65 -13.82 -0.87
C SER A 47 -3.20 -13.71 -1.32
N ALA A 48 -2.75 -12.54 -1.76
CA ALA A 48 -1.38 -12.31 -2.23
C ALA A 48 -0.46 -11.76 -1.13
N THR A 49 0.84 -11.81 -1.39
CA THR A 49 1.82 -11.07 -0.58
C THR A 49 1.84 -9.60 -1.02
N VAL A 50 1.79 -8.68 -0.07
CA VAL A 50 1.69 -7.25 -0.35
C VAL A 50 2.81 -6.49 0.35
N VAL A 51 3.61 -5.74 -0.42
CA VAL A 51 4.60 -4.81 0.10
C VAL A 51 4.16 -3.40 -0.27
N ILE A 52 3.80 -2.61 0.74
CA ILE A 52 3.36 -1.22 0.57
C ILE A 52 4.40 -0.29 1.18
N VAL A 53 4.80 0.70 0.40
CA VAL A 53 5.59 1.86 0.85
C VAL A 53 4.64 3.06 0.88
N SER A 54 4.48 3.69 2.05
CA SER A 54 3.61 4.86 2.18
C SER A 54 3.98 5.69 3.40
N HIS A 55 3.88 7.02 3.25
CA HIS A 55 3.90 7.96 4.38
C HIS A 55 2.54 8.11 5.08
N GLN A 56 1.47 7.47 4.58
CA GLN A 56 0.14 7.57 5.16
C GLN A 56 -0.13 6.41 6.12
N ALA A 57 -0.05 6.66 7.43
CA ALA A 57 -0.33 5.68 8.48
C ALA A 57 -1.66 4.92 8.30
N ARG A 58 -2.74 5.64 7.94
CA ARG A 58 -4.07 5.02 7.71
C ARG A 58 -4.11 4.02 6.56
N THR A 59 -3.21 4.16 5.58
CA THR A 59 -3.11 3.21 4.47
C THR A 59 -2.38 1.97 4.95
N LEU A 60 -1.26 2.13 5.65
CA LEU A 60 -0.51 1.02 6.23
C LEU A 60 -1.39 0.20 7.18
N GLU A 61 -2.13 0.85 8.09
CA GLU A 61 -3.04 0.18 9.04
C GLU A 61 -4.09 -0.73 8.40
N LYS A 62 -4.51 -0.44 7.17
CA LYS A 62 -5.54 -1.22 6.49
C LYS A 62 -5.01 -2.50 5.85
N PHE A 63 -3.72 -2.56 5.53
CA PHE A 63 -3.17 -3.61 4.66
C PHE A 63 -1.94 -4.30 5.26
N ALA A 64 -1.12 -3.59 6.02
CA ALA A 64 0.09 -4.13 6.60
C ALA A 64 -0.19 -4.81 7.94
N ARG A 65 0.45 -5.96 8.16
CA ARG A 65 0.42 -6.70 9.43
C ARG A 65 1.69 -6.46 10.25
N SER A 66 2.80 -6.22 9.57
CA SER A 66 4.12 -5.89 10.09
C SER A 66 4.67 -4.72 9.28
N ALA A 67 5.71 -4.06 9.78
CA ALA A 67 6.25 -2.88 9.12
C ALA A 67 7.79 -2.85 9.18
N ALA A 68 8.36 -2.03 8.31
CA ALA A 68 9.80 -1.80 8.29
C ALA A 68 10.07 -0.30 8.16
N VAL A 69 10.98 0.24 8.97
CA VAL A 69 11.40 1.64 8.91
C VAL A 69 12.83 1.70 8.38
N LEU A 70 13.03 2.42 7.28
CA LEU A 70 14.38 2.67 6.74
C LEU A 70 14.97 3.89 7.43
N LYS A 71 16.06 3.70 8.17
CA LYS A 71 16.78 4.75 8.90
C LYS A 71 18.28 4.59 8.70
N ASP A 72 18.97 5.67 8.34
CA ASP A 72 20.44 5.69 8.16
C ASP A 72 20.97 4.56 7.26
N GLY A 73 20.22 4.24 6.19
CA GLY A 73 20.55 3.15 5.26
C GLY A 73 20.32 1.74 5.82
N ARG A 74 19.67 1.60 7.00
CA ARG A 74 19.35 0.33 7.65
C ARG A 74 17.83 0.16 7.77
N LEU A 75 17.36 -1.03 7.43
CA LEU A 75 15.96 -1.37 7.54
C LEU A 75 15.70 -2.02 8.91
N HIS A 76 14.84 -1.39 9.70
CA HIS A 76 14.42 -1.86 11.02
C HIS A 76 13.05 -2.52 10.90
N LEU A 77 12.95 -3.81 11.20
CA LEU A 77 11.72 -4.59 11.10
C LEU A 77 10.96 -4.56 12.43
N PHE A 78 9.63 -4.50 12.34
CA PHE A 78 8.71 -4.46 13.47
C PHE A 78 7.56 -5.42 13.23
N ASP A 79 7.15 -6.13 14.28
CA ASP A 79 6.03 -7.06 14.23
C ASP A 79 4.68 -6.32 14.21
N THR A 80 4.66 -5.06 14.66
CA THR A 80 3.45 -4.22 14.68
C THR A 80 3.69 -2.85 14.04
N LEU A 81 2.61 -2.25 13.52
CA LEU A 81 2.68 -0.90 12.97
C LEU A 81 2.89 0.15 14.07
N GLU A 82 2.37 -0.08 15.26
CA GLU A 82 2.48 0.80 16.42
C GLU A 82 3.95 0.99 16.83
N GLU A 83 4.73 -0.08 16.90
CA GLU A 83 6.17 0.00 17.19
C GLU A 83 6.92 0.73 16.07
N ALA A 84 6.59 0.43 14.81
CA ALA A 84 7.21 1.10 13.66
C ALA A 84 6.88 2.61 13.65
N LYS A 85 5.63 2.98 13.95
CA LYS A 85 5.19 4.38 14.06
C LYS A 85 5.93 5.13 15.14
N GLN A 86 6.14 4.52 16.31
CA GLN A 86 6.91 5.17 17.37
C GLN A 86 8.29 5.58 16.84
N LEU A 87 9.04 4.66 16.23
CA LEU A 87 10.35 5.00 15.66
C LEU A 87 10.26 6.08 14.56
N TYR A 88 9.28 5.97 13.66
CA TYR A 88 9.11 6.92 12.54
C TYR A 88 8.69 8.33 13.00
N ASP A 89 7.75 8.43 13.93
CA ASP A 89 7.21 9.70 14.44
C ASP A 89 8.21 10.44 15.34
N TYR A 90 9.00 9.71 16.14
CA TYR A 90 10.06 10.33 16.96
C TYR A 90 11.11 11.06 16.11
N GLU A 91 11.38 10.57 14.90
CA GLU A 91 12.40 11.14 14.01
C GLU A 91 11.84 12.23 13.09
N THR A 92 10.58 12.14 12.69
CA THR A 92 9.94 13.19 11.86
C THR A 92 9.62 14.47 12.63
N GLN A 93 9.76 14.47 13.96
CA GLN A 93 9.66 15.66 14.83
C GLN A 93 11.01 16.37 15.06
N GLY A 94 12.11 15.86 14.49
CA GLY A 94 13.45 16.45 14.55
C GLY A 94 13.75 17.46 13.44
#